data_AF-A0A0G0IAZ1-F1
#
_entry.id   AF-A0A0G0IAZ1-F1
#
_cell.length_a   1.000
_cell.length_b   1.000
_cell.length_c   1.000
_cell.angle_alpha   90.00
_cell.angle_beta   90.00
_cell.angle_gamma   90.00
#
_symmetry.space_group_name_H-M   'P 1'
#
loop_
_entity.id
_entity.type
_entity.pdbx_description
1 polymer ?
#
loop_
_entity_poly.entity_id
_entity_poly.type
_entity_poly.pdbx_seq_one_letter_code
_entity_poly.pdbx_strand_id
1 'polypeptide(L)'
;MDINKETCKNLYQKYFRLHNPIVIPARGDVPETTYTYLYIRRPDQYRAQVGDVDFVIGDKEYSELKESLQMGSEINGAKIFDRPDLDMVELSDPDIDALAYVSTRAMTEKVRVKQ
;
A
#
# COMPACT_ATOMS: atom_id res chain seq x y z
N MET A 1 -18.67 34.28 -0.47
CA MET A 1 -18.45 32.84 -0.23
C MET A 1 -16.96 32.69 0.02
N ASP A 2 -16.58 32.77 1.29
CA ASP A 2 -15.18 32.82 1.69
C ASP A 2 -14.54 31.45 1.48
N ILE A 3 -13.65 31.38 0.51
CA ILE A 3 -12.77 30.23 0.32
C ILE A 3 -11.80 30.29 1.51
N ASN A 4 -12.08 29.49 2.54
CA ASN A 4 -11.13 29.23 3.61
C ASN A 4 -9.84 28.72 2.95
N LYS A 5 -8.83 29.58 2.84
CA LYS A 5 -7.47 29.19 2.53
C LYS A 5 -6.97 28.36 3.71
N GLU A 6 -7.24 27.06 3.69
CA GLU A 6 -6.43 26.13 4.47
C GLU A 6 -4.99 26.37 4.06
N THR A 7 -4.22 26.87 5.02
CA THR A 7 -2.81 27.15 4.85
C THR A 7 -2.14 25.81 4.55
N CYS A 8 -1.75 25.61 3.29
CA CYS A 8 -0.94 24.47 2.86
C CYS A 8 0.43 24.56 3.56
N LYS A 9 0.50 24.07 4.79
CA LYS A 9 1.66 24.21 5.68
C LYS A 9 2.77 23.20 5.39
N ASN A 10 2.66 22.39 4.35
CA ASN A 10 3.71 21.42 4.04
C ASN A 10 3.76 21.09 2.54
N LEU A 11 4.65 21.77 1.80
CA LEU A 11 4.95 21.50 0.38
C LEU A 11 5.43 20.06 0.12
N TYR A 12 5.77 19.29 1.15
CA TYR A 12 6.19 17.89 1.09
C TYR A 12 5.12 16.90 1.59
N GLN A 13 3.88 17.36 1.85
CA GLN A 13 2.79 16.45 2.20
C GLN A 13 2.47 15.54 1.01
N LYS A 14 2.67 14.24 1.21
CA LYS A 14 2.22 13.20 0.26
C LYS A 14 0.74 12.84 0.47
N TYR A 15 0.19 13.16 1.64
CA TYR A 15 -1.18 12.83 2.03
C TYR A 15 -2.01 14.12 2.17
N PHE A 16 -3.10 14.18 1.42
CA PHE A 16 -4.04 15.29 1.40
C PHE A 16 -5.36 14.81 2.00
N ARG A 17 -5.85 15.47 3.05
CA ARG A 17 -7.14 15.10 3.66
C ARG A 17 -8.25 15.39 2.64
N LEU A 18 -9.15 14.41 2.46
CA LEU A 18 -10.32 14.62 1.62
C LEU A 18 -11.31 15.56 2.32
N HIS A 19 -11.94 16.45 1.55
CA HIS A 19 -12.99 17.31 2.09
C HIS A 19 -14.17 16.49 2.62
N ASN A 20 -14.55 15.45 1.89
CA ASN A 20 -15.51 14.43 2.30
C ASN A 20 -14.86 13.04 2.16
N PRO A 21 -14.98 12.14 3.16
CA PRO A 21 -14.49 10.77 3.05
C PRO A 21 -15.16 10.01 1.89
N ILE A 22 -14.45 9.08 1.29
CA ILE A 22 -15.01 8.11 0.34
C ILE A 22 -15.34 6.85 1.14
N VAL A 23 -16.60 6.43 1.13
CA VAL A 23 -17.07 5.22 1.81
C VAL A 23 -17.43 4.20 0.74
N ILE A 24 -16.78 3.03 0.78
CA ILE A 24 -17.11 1.88 -0.05
C ILE A 24 -17.87 0.89 0.83
N PRO A 25 -19.16 0.60 0.54
CA PRO A 25 -19.95 -0.32 1.35
C PRO A 25 -19.43 -1.76 1.23
N ALA A 26 -19.71 -2.58 2.24
CA ALA A 26 -19.39 -4.01 2.19
C ALA A 26 -20.08 -4.72 1.01
N ARG A 27 -19.37 -5.64 0.35
CA ARG A 27 -19.90 -6.44 -0.76
C ARG A 27 -19.32 -7.86 -0.76
N GLY A 28 -20.18 -8.85 -0.54
CA GLY A 28 -19.74 -10.25 -0.40
C GLY A 28 -18.80 -10.39 0.80
N ASP A 29 -17.62 -10.97 0.57
CA ASP A 29 -16.58 -11.14 1.60
C ASP A 29 -15.67 -9.91 1.78
N VAL A 30 -15.95 -8.80 1.06
CA VAL A 30 -15.20 -7.55 1.16
C VAL A 30 -15.83 -6.64 2.23
N PRO A 31 -15.11 -6.24 3.28
CA PRO A 31 -15.64 -5.38 4.33
C PRO A 31 -15.84 -3.94 3.86
N GLU A 32 -16.70 -3.21 4.57
CA GLU A 32 -16.84 -1.76 4.39
C GLU A 32 -15.49 -1.07 4.64
N THR A 33 -15.16 -0.10 3.79
CA THR A 33 -13.89 0.63 3.88
C THR A 33 -14.13 2.13 3.73
N THR A 34 -13.49 2.92 4.59
CA THR A 34 -13.57 4.39 4.56
C THR A 34 -12.20 5.00 4.29
N TYR A 35 -12.10 5.80 3.22
CA TYR A 35 -10.89 6.54 2.85
C TYR A 35 -11.03 8.02 3.22
N THR A 36 -10.07 8.54 3.98
CA THR A 36 -10.09 9.92 4.49
C THR A 36 -8.97 10.80 3.93
N TYR A 37 -8.02 10.21 3.21
CA TYR A 37 -6.87 10.90 2.63
C TYR A 37 -6.64 10.43 1.19
N LEU A 38 -6.21 11.35 0.33
CA LEU A 38 -5.63 11.10 -0.97
C LEU A 38 -4.11 11.11 -0.83
N TYR A 39 -3.46 10.03 -1.25
CA TYR A 39 -2.01 9.96 -1.37
C TYR A 39 -1.59 10.25 -2.81
N ILE A 40 -0.67 11.19 -3.01
CA ILE A 40 -0.08 11.49 -4.33
C ILE A 40 1.36 10.99 -4.34
N ARG A 41 1.61 9.94 -5.11
CA ARG A 41 2.93 9.35 -5.31
C ARG A 41 3.72 10.15 -6.36
N ARG A 42 5.03 10.31 -6.13
CA ARG A 42 5.94 10.80 -7.18
C ARG A 42 6.09 9.70 -8.25
N PRO A 43 5.99 10.02 -9.55
CA PRO A 43 6.16 9.03 -10.61
C PRO A 43 7.46 8.25 -10.45
N ASP A 44 7.37 6.94 -10.61
CA ASP A 44 8.52 6.03 -10.65
C ASP A 44 8.64 5.48 -12.06
N GLN A 45 9.63 5.97 -12.82
CA GLN A 45 9.83 5.59 -14.23
C GLN A 45 10.09 4.09 -14.43
N TYR A 46 10.44 3.36 -13.36
CA TYR A 46 10.72 1.92 -13.43
C TYR A 46 9.51 1.06 -13.09
N ARG A 47 8.37 1.67 -12.72
CA ARG A 47 7.13 0.97 -12.41
C ARG A 47 6.03 1.51 -13.32
N ALA A 48 5.44 0.61 -14.11
CA ALA A 48 4.38 0.98 -15.04
C ALA A 48 3.06 1.29 -14.32
N GLN A 49 2.86 0.70 -13.13
CA GLN A 49 1.63 0.85 -12.35
C GLN A 49 1.51 2.26 -11.76
N VAL A 50 0.32 2.85 -11.87
CA VAL A 50 0.06 4.23 -11.40
C VAL A 50 -0.20 4.33 -9.89
N GLY A 51 -0.52 3.21 -9.23
CA GLY A 51 -0.83 3.15 -7.80
C GLY A 51 -0.04 2.10 -7.02
N ASP A 52 -0.12 2.20 -5.69
CA ASP A 52 0.30 1.16 -4.76
C ASP A 52 -0.65 0.98 -3.57
N VAL A 53 -0.69 -0.25 -3.02
CA VAL A 53 -1.50 -0.62 -1.85
C VAL A 53 -0.68 -1.50 -0.90
N ASP A 54 -0.51 -1.06 0.34
CA ASP A 54 0.22 -1.82 1.35
C ASP A 54 -0.75 -2.55 2.30
N PHE A 55 -0.53 -3.85 2.46
CA PHE A 55 -1.19 -4.71 3.43
C PHE A 55 -0.23 -5.03 4.58
N VAL A 56 -0.73 -4.92 5.80
CA VAL A 56 0.00 -5.29 7.02
C VAL A 56 -0.65 -6.49 7.64
N ILE A 57 0.11 -7.56 7.82
CA ILE A 57 -0.32 -8.79 8.50
C ILE A 57 0.59 -9.10 9.69
N GLY A 58 0.20 -10.07 10.51
CA GLY A 58 0.98 -10.50 11.67
C GLY A 58 2.28 -11.21 11.27
N ASP A 59 3.27 -11.21 12.17
CA ASP A 59 4.60 -11.75 11.89
C ASP A 59 4.56 -13.26 11.58
N LYS A 60 3.68 -13.99 12.26
CA LYS A 60 3.49 -15.43 12.04
C LYS A 60 2.92 -15.69 10.64
N GLU A 61 1.82 -15.04 10.29
CA GLU A 61 1.15 -15.19 9.01
C GLU A 61 2.06 -14.76 7.85
N TYR A 62 2.85 -13.69 8.05
CA TYR A 62 3.84 -13.25 7.08
C TYR A 62 4.95 -14.29 6.88
N SER A 63 5.46 -14.88 7.96
CA SER A 63 6.51 -15.90 7.88
C SER A 63 6.00 -17.14 7.13
N GLU A 64 4.79 -17.61 7.46
CA GLU A 64 4.14 -18.73 6.77
C GLU A 64 3.95 -18.44 5.27
N LEU A 65 3.48 -17.23 4.91
CA LEU A 65 3.35 -16.81 3.51
C LEU A 65 4.71 -16.85 2.80
N LYS A 66 5.73 -16.22 3.38
CA LYS A 66 7.06 -16.11 2.77
C LYS A 66 7.72 -17.48 2.61
N GLU A 67 7.66 -18.33 3.63
CA GLU A 67 8.15 -19.71 3.57
C GLU A 67 7.43 -20.50 2.46
N SER A 68 6.11 -20.36 2.33
CA SER A 68 5.35 -21.04 1.28
C SER A 68 5.85 -20.68 -0.13
N LEU A 69 6.14 -19.39 -0.38
CA LEU A 69 6.69 -18.91 -1.64
C LEU A 69 8.12 -19.41 -1.87
N GLN A 70 8.96 -19.45 -0.83
CA GLN A 70 10.32 -20.00 -0.91
C GLN A 70 10.33 -21.49 -1.21
N MET A 71 9.33 -22.23 -0.73
CA MET A 71 9.14 -23.66 -1.02
C MET A 71 8.54 -23.90 -2.42
N GLY A 72 8.28 -22.86 -3.20
CA GLY A 72 7.78 -22.96 -4.58
C GLY A 72 6.25 -22.99 -4.70
N SER A 73 5.51 -22.57 -3.67
CA SER A 73 4.07 -22.38 -3.81
C SER A 73 3.78 -21.29 -4.85
N GLU A 74 2.97 -21.61 -5.85
CA GLU A 74 2.53 -20.66 -6.87
C GLU A 74 1.24 -19.97 -6.41
N ILE A 75 1.38 -18.74 -5.91
CA ILE A 75 0.25 -17.85 -5.65
C ILE A 75 0.25 -16.82 -6.79
N ASN A 76 -0.86 -16.74 -7.53
CA ASN A 76 -0.94 -15.89 -8.72
C ASN A 76 -0.54 -14.44 -8.39
N GLY A 77 0.43 -13.91 -9.14
CA GLY A 77 0.90 -12.54 -8.97
C GLY A 77 1.78 -12.27 -7.75
N ALA A 78 1.98 -13.23 -6.86
CA ALA A 78 2.76 -13.07 -5.64
C ALA A 78 4.24 -13.44 -5.86
N LYS A 79 5.15 -12.60 -5.38
CA LYS A 79 6.58 -12.89 -5.36
C LYS A 79 7.29 -12.23 -4.19
N ILE A 80 8.38 -12.83 -3.74
CA ILE A 80 9.25 -12.21 -2.74
C ILE A 80 9.87 -10.95 -3.37
N PHE A 81 9.78 -9.83 -2.67
CA PHE A 81 10.29 -8.57 -3.16
C PHE A 81 11.82 -8.52 -3.03
N ASP A 82 12.52 -8.38 -4.16
CA ASP A 82 13.98 -8.50 -4.22
C ASP A 82 14.69 -7.18 -3.82
N ARG A 83 14.57 -6.84 -2.54
CA ARG A 83 15.25 -5.69 -1.92
C ARG A 83 15.78 -6.10 -0.54
N PRO A 84 17.10 -6.18 -0.33
CA PRO A 84 17.68 -6.64 0.94
C PRO A 84 17.26 -5.81 2.17
N ASP A 85 16.90 -4.54 1.95
CA ASP A 85 16.49 -3.63 3.01
C ASP A 85 14.99 -3.68 3.34
N LEU A 86 14.18 -4.34 2.50
CA LEU A 86 12.71 -4.37 2.58
C LEU A 86 12.19 -5.80 2.55
N ASP A 87 11.75 -6.29 3.70
CA ASP A 87 11.15 -7.61 3.81
C ASP A 87 9.65 -7.53 3.46
N MET A 88 9.33 -7.75 2.18
CA MET A 88 7.98 -7.65 1.65
C MET A 88 7.70 -8.75 0.61
N VAL A 89 6.43 -9.06 0.41
CA VAL A 89 5.92 -9.83 -0.73
C VAL A 89 5.19 -8.86 -1.65
N GLU A 90 5.57 -8.80 -2.93
CA GLU A 90 4.86 -8.03 -3.96
C GLU A 90 3.70 -8.87 -4.52
N LEU A 91 2.54 -8.26 -4.69
CA LEU A 91 1.36 -8.79 -5.35
C LEU A 91 1.09 -7.94 -6.61
N SER A 92 0.77 -8.61 -7.72
CA SER A 92 0.47 -7.97 -9.00
C SER A 92 -0.65 -8.70 -9.72
N ASP A 93 -1.45 -7.97 -10.47
CA ASP A 93 -2.49 -8.50 -11.34
C ASP A 93 -2.49 -7.67 -12.63
N PRO A 94 -2.46 -8.29 -13.83
CA PRO A 94 -2.42 -7.55 -15.10
C PRO A 94 -3.66 -6.66 -15.34
N ASP A 95 -4.79 -6.96 -14.69
CA ASP A 95 -6.02 -6.18 -14.81
C ASP A 95 -6.11 -5.05 -13.77
N ILE A 96 -5.10 -4.91 -12.89
CA ILE A 96 -5.06 -3.91 -11.83
C ILE A 96 -3.86 -2.97 -12.06
N ASP A 97 -4.15 -1.67 -12.22
CA ASP A 97 -3.13 -0.62 -12.38
C ASP A 97 -2.54 -0.15 -11.03
N ALA A 98 -2.20 -1.11 -10.18
CA ALA A 98 -1.58 -0.88 -8.88
C ALA A 98 -0.69 -2.07 -8.48
N LEU A 99 0.42 -1.79 -7.80
CA LEU A 99 1.20 -2.82 -7.11
C LEU A 99 0.76 -2.93 -5.66
N ALA A 100 0.68 -4.14 -5.14
CA ALA A 100 0.45 -4.32 -3.72
C ALA A 100 1.66 -4.94 -3.01
N TYR A 101 1.85 -4.58 -1.75
CA TYR A 101 2.88 -5.19 -0.91
C TYR A 101 2.26 -5.74 0.37
N VAL A 102 2.66 -6.94 0.75
CA VAL A 102 2.35 -7.52 2.05
C VAL A 102 3.61 -7.45 2.91
N SER A 103 3.48 -6.93 4.12
CA SER A 103 4.59 -6.80 5.05
C SER A 103 4.15 -6.91 6.50
N THR A 104 5.13 -6.96 7.41
CA THR A 104 4.86 -6.90 8.85
C THR A 104 4.76 -5.45 9.33
N ARG A 105 4.17 -5.27 10.51
CA ARG A 105 4.08 -3.94 11.15
C ARG A 105 5.46 -3.31 11.37
N ALA A 106 6.44 -4.10 11.82
CA ALA A 106 7.81 -3.64 12.00
C ALA A 106 8.42 -3.11 10.69
N MET A 107 8.10 -3.75 9.57
CA MET A 107 8.55 -3.31 8.26
C MET A 107 7.94 -1.95 7.90
N THR A 108 6.62 -1.80 8.04
CA THR A 108 5.90 -0.53 7.81
C THR A 108 6.46 0.61 8.68
N GLU A 109 6.78 0.33 9.94
CA GLU A 109 7.37 1.31 10.85
C GLU A 109 8.78 1.73 10.40
N LYS A 110 9.62 0.78 9.96
CA LYS A 110 10.98 1.07 9.47
C LYS A 110 11.00 1.93 8.19
N VAL A 111 10.05 1.78 7.26
CA VAL A 111 9.97 2.65 6.07
C VAL A 111 9.41 4.04 6.36
N ARG A 112 8.64 4.22 7.45
CA ARG A 112 8.15 5.55 7.86
C ARG A 112 9.26 6.46 8.39
N VAL A 113 10.32 5.91 8.98
CA VAL A 113 11.41 6.68 9.61
C VAL A 113 12.41 7.25 8.59
N LYS A 114 12.51 6.67 7.38
CA LYS A 114 13.51 7.05 6.36
C LYS A 114 13.03 8.11 5.34
N GLN A 115 11.91 8.80 5.59
CA GLN A 115 11.37 9.80 4.63
C GLN A 115 11.90 11.21 4.85
#